data_AF-A0A955YXX0-F1
#
_entry.id   AF-A0A955YXX0-F1
#
_cell.length_a   1.000
_cell.length_b   1.000
_cell.length_c   1.000
_cell.angle_alpha   90.00
_cell.angle_beta   90.00
_cell.angle_gamma   90.00
#
_symmetry.space_group_name_H-M   'P 1'
#
loop_
_entity.id
_entity.type
_entity.pdbx_description
1 polymer ?
#
loop_
_entity_poly.entity_id
_entity_poly.type
_entity_poly.pdbx_seq_one_letter_code
_entity_poly.pdbx_strand_id
1 'polypeptide(L)'
;VLGMRRVHGDIDMHDPAFFGEYFRDLYRTRNLDAKEIQRARAELRYKSVDAAFQMIDDAWSTPVVVPYGRAPSLLQELEKNGPSRRLFRSLQRYTVNVSEKWADEWLTNGCATNVAESVLAIDLRDAHVYDDRFGLVPERFLRGGEANYVL
;
A
#
# COMPACT_ATOMS: atom_id res chain seq x y z
N VAL A 1 9.02 19.05 5.14
CA VAL A 1 8.32 19.96 6.06
C VAL A 1 9.27 20.92 6.81
N LEU A 2 10.54 20.56 7.05
CA LEU A 2 11.50 21.39 7.81
C LEU A 2 11.93 22.74 7.17
N GLY A 3 11.58 23.04 5.92
CA GLY A 3 12.05 24.25 5.22
C GLY A 3 11.22 25.51 5.49
N MET A 4 9.88 25.41 5.46
CA MET A 4 9.01 26.60 5.52
C MET A 4 8.83 27.20 6.93
N ARG A 5 9.08 26.41 7.98
CA ARG A 5 9.00 26.90 9.37
C ARG A 5 10.16 27.83 9.77
N ARG A 6 11.16 28.03 8.89
CA ARG A 6 12.34 28.86 9.17
C ARG A 6 12.28 30.27 8.59
N VAL A 7 11.34 30.57 7.69
CA VAL A 7 11.36 31.83 6.91
C VAL A 7 10.23 32.79 7.30
N HIS A 8 9.10 32.29 7.77
CA HIS A 8 8.01 33.10 8.31
C HIS A 8 7.71 32.66 9.74
N GLY A 9 7.25 33.60 10.57
CA GLY A 9 6.75 33.31 11.92
C GLY A 9 5.54 32.38 11.90
N ASP A 10 4.65 32.53 12.88
CA ASP A 10 3.47 31.64 13.03
C ASP A 10 2.75 31.42 11.69
N ILE A 11 2.60 30.15 11.30
CA ILE A 11 1.97 29.75 10.04
C ILE A 11 0.46 29.80 10.25
N ASP A 12 -0.23 30.67 9.53
CA ASP A 12 -1.68 30.68 9.51
C ASP A 12 -2.21 29.59 8.55
N MET A 13 -2.71 28.50 9.12
CA MET A 13 -3.31 27.39 8.37
C MET A 13 -4.67 27.72 7.75
N HIS A 14 -5.26 28.87 8.08
CA HIS A 14 -6.54 29.33 7.56
C HIS A 14 -6.40 30.31 6.38
N ASP A 15 -5.18 30.76 6.05
CA ASP A 15 -4.93 31.57 4.86
C ASP A 15 -4.87 30.68 3.60
N PRO A 16 -5.81 30.83 2.63
CA PRO A 16 -5.78 30.06 1.40
C PRO A 16 -4.54 30.32 0.53
N ALA A 17 -3.93 31.51 0.63
CA ALA A 17 -2.74 31.87 -0.16
C ALA A 17 -1.51 31.03 0.22
N PHE A 18 -1.43 30.63 1.50
CA PHE A 18 -0.34 29.79 2.02
C PHE A 18 -0.18 28.48 1.25
N PHE A 19 -1.29 27.80 0.91
CA PHE A 19 -1.23 26.55 0.15
C PHE A 19 -0.58 26.75 -1.23
N GLY A 20 -0.87 27.87 -1.90
CA GLY A 20 -0.28 28.18 -3.19
C GLY A 20 1.23 28.44 -3.13
N GLU A 21 1.72 29.06 -2.07
CA GLU A 21 3.16 29.23 -1.81
C GLU A 21 3.83 27.91 -1.47
N TYR A 22 3.23 27.13 -0.56
CA TYR A 22 3.73 25.82 -0.16
C TYR A 22 3.92 24.89 -1.36
N PHE A 23 2.89 24.73 -2.20
CA PHE A 23 2.97 23.83 -3.34
C PHE A 23 3.93 24.36 -4.42
N ARG A 24 4.04 25.67 -4.63
CA ARG A 24 5.06 26.24 -5.54
C ARG A 24 6.47 25.88 -5.11
N ASP A 25 6.79 26.03 -3.83
CA ASP A 25 8.11 25.69 -3.33
C ASP A 25 8.35 24.19 -3.29
N LEU A 26 7.34 23.40 -2.89
CA LEU A 26 7.40 21.94 -2.93
C LEU A 26 7.73 21.45 -4.35
N TYR A 27 7.04 21.98 -5.36
CA TYR A 27 7.22 21.58 -6.75
C TYR A 27 8.54 22.07 -7.35
N ARG A 28 9.08 23.22 -6.93
CA ARG A 28 10.43 23.67 -7.35
C ARG A 28 11.55 22.73 -6.90
N THR A 29 11.39 22.10 -5.73
CA THR A 29 12.42 21.22 -5.16
C THR A 29 12.40 19.79 -5.72
N ARG A 30 11.45 19.46 -6.61
CA ARG A 30 11.26 18.11 -7.15
C ARG A 30 11.43 18.11 -8.66
N ASN A 31 12.00 17.04 -9.20
CA ASN A 31 11.96 16.77 -10.64
C ASN A 31 10.57 16.18 -10.99
N LEU A 32 9.64 17.02 -11.40
CA LEU A 32 8.27 16.63 -11.73
C LEU A 32 8.15 15.81 -13.02
N ASP A 33 9.17 15.88 -13.90
CA ASP A 33 9.23 15.14 -15.15
C ASP A 33 10.41 14.17 -15.17
N ALA A 34 10.66 13.50 -14.04
CA ALA A 34 11.78 12.55 -13.90
C ALA A 34 11.75 11.40 -14.94
N LYS A 35 10.56 11.05 -15.43
CA LYS A 35 10.35 10.05 -16.50
C LYS A 35 10.35 10.67 -17.92
N GLU A 36 10.65 11.96 -18.05
CA GLU A 36 10.71 12.73 -19.30
C GLU A 36 9.44 12.64 -20.18
N ILE A 37 8.28 12.51 -19.52
CA ILE A 37 6.98 12.37 -20.17
C ILE A 37 6.59 13.66 -20.87
N GLN A 38 6.80 14.83 -20.25
CA GLN A 38 6.48 16.12 -20.85
C GLN A 38 7.39 16.42 -22.04
N ARG A 39 8.67 16.04 -21.96
CA ARG A 39 9.58 16.14 -23.11
C ARG A 39 9.11 15.28 -24.28
N ALA A 40 8.84 13.98 -24.04
CA ALA A 40 8.36 13.08 -25.07
C ALA A 40 7.02 13.53 -25.68
N ARG A 41 6.13 14.10 -24.86
CA ARG A 41 4.85 14.69 -25.31
C ARG A 41 5.09 15.91 -26.20
N ALA A 42 5.99 16.83 -25.82
CA ALA A 42 6.33 18.01 -26.62
C ALA A 42 6.94 17.64 -27.99
N GLU A 43 7.69 16.53 -28.04
CA GLU A 43 8.26 15.96 -29.26
C GLU A 43 7.25 15.10 -30.07
N LEU A 44 5.98 15.02 -29.65
CA LEU A 44 4.94 14.21 -30.29
C LEU A 44 5.25 12.69 -30.34
N ARG A 45 6.10 12.19 -29.43
CA ARG A 45 6.51 10.78 -29.34
C ARG A 45 5.50 9.95 -28.53
N TYR A 46 4.27 9.87 -29.02
CA TYR A 46 3.15 9.28 -28.27
C TYR A 46 3.36 7.82 -27.86
N LYS A 47 4.05 7.01 -28.69
CA LYS A 47 4.38 5.62 -28.33
C LYS A 47 5.31 5.53 -27.10
N SER A 48 6.22 6.50 -26.94
CA SER A 48 7.10 6.57 -25.76
C SER A 48 6.34 7.05 -24.53
N VAL A 49 5.42 8.00 -24.71
CA VAL A 49 4.54 8.49 -23.63
C VAL A 49 3.66 7.36 -23.11
N ASP A 50 2.99 6.62 -24.00
CA ASP A 50 2.12 5.48 -23.65
C ASP A 50 2.85 4.40 -22.83
N ALA A 51 4.07 4.04 -23.25
CA ALA A 51 4.86 3.04 -22.55
C ALA A 51 5.36 3.50 -21.17
N ALA A 52 5.66 4.80 -21.00
CA ALA A 52 6.32 5.32 -19.80
C ALA A 52 5.37 5.99 -18.80
N PHE A 53 4.23 6.51 -19.25
CA PHE A 53 3.27 7.20 -18.40
C PHE A 53 2.36 6.19 -17.70
N GLN A 54 2.41 6.18 -16.37
CA GLN A 54 1.51 5.41 -15.52
C GLN A 54 0.83 6.40 -14.57
N MET A 55 -0.47 6.63 -14.77
CA MET A 55 -1.24 7.58 -13.96
C MET A 55 -1.39 7.10 -12.52
N ILE A 56 -1.60 5.79 -12.36
CA ILE A 56 -1.56 5.07 -11.09
C ILE A 56 -0.47 4.03 -11.25
N ASP A 57 0.56 4.09 -10.42
CA ASP A 57 1.65 3.13 -10.44
C ASP A 57 1.31 2.10 -9.36
N ASP A 58 0.60 1.04 -9.79
CA ASP A 58 0.12 -0.03 -8.90
C ASP A 58 1.27 -0.94 -8.42
N ALA A 59 2.49 -0.75 -8.95
CA ALA A 59 3.68 -1.55 -8.68
C ALA A 59 4.27 -1.35 -7.28
N TRP A 60 3.54 -0.68 -6.37
CA TRP A 60 3.96 -0.55 -4.98
C TRP A 60 3.10 -1.37 -4.05
N SER A 61 2.02 -1.99 -4.54
CA SER A 61 1.05 -2.65 -3.68
C SER A 61 0.80 -4.12 -4.05
N THR A 62 0.84 -4.98 -3.03
CA THR A 62 0.53 -6.40 -3.14
C THR A 62 -0.81 -6.69 -2.45
N PRO A 63 -1.75 -7.38 -3.12
CA PRO A 63 -2.98 -7.81 -2.51
C PRO A 63 -2.74 -8.96 -1.53
N VAL A 64 -3.17 -8.79 -0.28
CA VAL A 64 -3.04 -9.78 0.78
C VAL A 64 -4.40 -10.07 1.39
N VAL A 65 -4.73 -11.36 1.55
CA VAL A 65 -5.94 -11.78 2.25
C VAL A 65 -5.70 -11.77 3.75
N VAL A 66 -6.55 -11.05 4.48
CA VAL A 66 -6.52 -11.00 5.95
C VAL A 66 -7.39 -12.11 6.55
N PRO A 67 -7.03 -12.69 7.71
CA PRO A 67 -7.78 -13.75 8.38
C PRO A 67 -9.04 -13.22 9.09
N TYR A 68 -9.91 -12.50 8.36
CA TYR A 68 -11.12 -11.88 8.90
C TYR A 68 -12.39 -12.57 8.39
N GLY A 69 -13.40 -12.70 9.26
CA GLY A 69 -14.70 -13.26 8.90
C GLY A 69 -14.60 -14.65 8.25
N ARG A 70 -15.08 -14.78 7.00
CA ARG A 70 -15.07 -16.07 6.27
C ARG A 70 -13.81 -16.32 5.46
N ALA A 71 -12.82 -15.43 5.49
CA ALA A 71 -11.58 -15.61 4.73
C ALA A 71 -10.88 -16.95 4.99
N PRO A 72 -10.72 -17.42 6.26
CA PRO A 72 -10.02 -18.68 6.52
C PRO A 72 -10.68 -19.90 5.87
N SER A 73 -12.01 -19.96 5.89
CA SER A 73 -12.77 -21.04 5.25
C SER A 73 -12.66 -21.00 3.73
N LEU A 74 -12.67 -19.79 3.14
CA LEU A 74 -12.51 -19.61 1.69
C LEU A 74 -11.09 -19.95 1.21
N LEU A 75 -10.07 -19.67 2.02
CA LEU A 75 -8.69 -20.05 1.74
C LEU A 75 -8.51 -21.58 1.80
N GLN A 76 -9.12 -22.26 2.78
CA GLN A 76 -9.15 -23.74 2.78
C GLN A 76 -9.89 -24.31 1.56
N GLU A 77 -10.99 -23.69 1.15
CA GLU A 77 -11.72 -24.12 -0.05
C GLU A 77 -10.86 -23.92 -1.31
N LEU A 78 -10.14 -22.80 -1.40
CA LEU A 78 -9.18 -22.51 -2.46
C LEU A 78 -8.04 -23.52 -2.51
N GLU A 79 -7.48 -23.89 -1.36
CA GLU A 79 -6.39 -24.86 -1.26
C GLU A 79 -6.85 -26.27 -1.69
N LYS A 80 -8.06 -26.68 -1.30
CA LYS A 80 -8.60 -28.01 -1.61
C LYS A 80 -9.10 -28.14 -3.05
N ASN A 81 -9.83 -27.15 -3.53
CA ASN A 81 -10.57 -27.21 -4.80
C ASN A 81 -9.89 -26.44 -5.94
N GLY A 82 -8.83 -25.69 -5.62
CA GLY A 82 -8.14 -24.83 -6.58
C GLY A 82 -8.87 -23.51 -6.87
N PRO A 83 -8.26 -22.67 -7.72
CA PRO A 83 -8.77 -21.33 -8.02
C PRO A 83 -10.09 -21.37 -8.81
N SER A 84 -11.06 -20.56 -8.38
CA SER A 84 -12.29 -20.32 -9.14
C SER A 84 -12.69 -18.85 -9.09
N ARG A 85 -13.38 -18.37 -10.13
CA ARG A 85 -13.87 -16.98 -10.18
C ARG A 85 -14.78 -16.64 -9.00
N ARG A 86 -15.59 -17.60 -8.55
CA ARG A 86 -16.48 -17.45 -7.38
C ARG A 86 -15.67 -17.31 -6.10
N LEU A 87 -14.61 -18.11 -5.93
CA LEU A 87 -13.73 -18.05 -4.76
C LEU A 87 -12.96 -16.74 -4.72
N PHE A 88 -12.32 -16.34 -5.81
CA PHE A 88 -11.62 -15.06 -5.87
C PHE A 88 -12.54 -13.87 -5.62
N ARG A 89 -13.75 -13.86 -6.22
CA ARG A 89 -14.74 -12.81 -5.95
C ARG A 89 -15.23 -12.80 -4.50
N SER A 90 -15.21 -13.96 -3.84
CA SER A 90 -15.56 -14.06 -2.42
C SER A 90 -14.41 -13.59 -1.53
N LEU A 91 -13.17 -13.91 -1.88
CA LEU A 91 -11.94 -13.51 -1.18
C LEU A 91 -11.65 -12.01 -1.31
N GLN A 92 -12.00 -11.38 -2.44
CA GLN A 92 -11.75 -9.95 -2.69
C GLN A 92 -12.24 -9.00 -1.58
N ARG A 93 -13.30 -9.36 -0.83
CA ARG A 93 -13.81 -8.54 0.30
C ARG A 93 -12.95 -8.61 1.56
N TYR A 94 -12.02 -9.55 1.59
CA TYR A 94 -11.05 -9.78 2.67
C TYR A 94 -9.62 -9.50 2.18
N THR A 95 -9.48 -8.89 1.00
CA THR A 95 -8.18 -8.52 0.44
C THR A 95 -7.92 -7.06 0.73
N VAL A 96 -6.72 -6.78 1.25
CA VAL A 96 -6.21 -5.42 1.43
C VAL A 96 -4.91 -5.28 0.65
N ASN A 97 -4.65 -4.08 0.13
CA ASN A 97 -3.41 -3.79 -0.55
C ASN A 97 -2.39 -3.26 0.46
N VAL A 98 -1.22 -3.87 0.50
CA VAL A 98 -0.09 -3.48 1.37
C VAL A 98 1.11 -3.15 0.51
N SER A 99 2.10 -2.44 1.05
CA SER A 99 3.31 -2.20 0.26
C SER A 99 4.05 -3.51 -0.05
N GLU A 100 4.66 -3.60 -1.24
CA GLU A 100 5.46 -4.78 -1.63
C GLU A 100 6.51 -5.12 -0.57
N LYS A 101 7.17 -4.09 -0.02
CA LYS A 101 8.15 -4.25 1.07
C LYS A 101 7.58 -5.04 2.26
N TRP A 102 6.36 -4.73 2.67
CA TRP A 102 5.72 -5.43 3.79
C TRP A 102 5.35 -6.86 3.41
N ALA A 103 4.79 -7.06 2.22
CA ALA A 103 4.42 -8.38 1.73
C ALA A 103 5.64 -9.32 1.67
N ASP A 104 6.76 -8.85 1.12
CA ASP A 104 8.01 -9.61 1.03
C ASP A 104 8.57 -9.94 2.42
N GLU A 105 8.55 -8.98 3.34
CA GLU A 105 9.00 -9.18 4.72
C GLU A 105 8.15 -10.23 5.44
N TRP A 106 6.83 -10.19 5.28
CA TRP A 106 5.92 -11.16 5.90
C TRP A 106 6.05 -12.55 5.29
N LEU A 107 6.25 -12.64 3.98
CA LEU A 107 6.51 -13.91 3.32
C LEU A 107 7.83 -14.54 3.80
N THR A 108 8.88 -13.72 3.95
CA THR A 108 10.20 -14.16 4.42
C THR A 108 10.16 -14.64 5.87
N ASN A 109 9.40 -13.95 6.73
CA ASN A 109 9.30 -14.27 8.15
C ASN A 109 8.21 -15.30 8.47
N GLY A 110 7.49 -15.82 7.46
CA GLY A 110 6.45 -16.84 7.62
C GLY A 110 5.12 -16.32 8.19
N CYS A 111 4.96 -15.00 8.29
CA CYS A 111 3.74 -14.31 8.72
C CYS A 111 2.65 -14.25 7.64
N ALA A 112 3.05 -14.42 6.38
CA ALA A 112 2.14 -14.59 5.26
C ALA A 112 2.60 -15.78 4.39
N THR A 113 1.66 -16.44 3.74
CA THR A 113 1.94 -17.60 2.89
C THR A 113 1.15 -17.56 1.59
N ASN A 114 1.70 -18.17 0.55
CA ASN A 114 1.00 -18.35 -0.72
C ASN A 114 0.06 -19.56 -0.62
N VAL A 115 -1.23 -19.31 -0.67
CA VAL A 115 -2.29 -20.31 -0.75
C VAL A 115 -2.57 -20.62 -2.23
N ALA A 116 -2.54 -21.90 -2.59
CA ALA A 116 -2.75 -22.38 -3.96
C ALA A 116 -1.92 -21.62 -5.01
N GLU A 117 -0.67 -21.26 -4.66
CA GLU A 117 0.31 -20.55 -5.51
C GLU A 117 -0.18 -19.22 -6.12
N SER A 118 -1.32 -18.70 -5.69
CA SER A 118 -2.03 -17.60 -6.37
C SER A 118 -2.51 -16.51 -5.42
N VAL A 119 -2.60 -16.78 -4.12
CA VAL A 119 -3.12 -15.84 -3.13
C VAL A 119 -2.16 -15.74 -1.96
N LEU A 120 -1.63 -14.54 -1.72
CA LEU A 120 -0.92 -14.24 -0.49
C LEU A 120 -1.93 -14.02 0.64
N ALA A 121 -1.79 -14.75 1.74
CA ALA A 121 -2.66 -14.63 2.91
C ALA A 121 -1.83 -14.50 4.20
N ILE A 122 -2.29 -13.66 5.12
CA ILE A 122 -1.70 -13.59 6.48
C ILE A 122 -2.05 -14.88 7.23
N ASP A 123 -1.06 -15.43 7.94
CA ASP A 123 -1.22 -16.64 8.74
C ASP A 123 -2.26 -16.42 9.85
N LEU A 124 -3.06 -17.44 10.14
CA LEU A 124 -4.06 -17.39 11.21
C LEU A 124 -3.43 -17.16 12.59
N ARG A 125 -2.19 -17.61 12.79
CA ARG A 125 -1.41 -17.38 14.02
C ARG A 125 -1.12 -15.89 14.25
N ASP A 126 -1.08 -15.11 13.18
CA ASP A 126 -0.82 -13.69 13.19
C ASP A 126 -2.11 -12.84 13.10
N ALA A 127 -3.28 -13.44 13.40
CA ALA A 127 -4.56 -12.72 13.35
C ALA A 127 -4.62 -11.46 14.25
N HIS A 128 -3.78 -11.38 15.30
CA HIS A 128 -3.66 -10.23 16.20
C HIS A 128 -3.20 -8.93 15.50
N VAL A 129 -2.62 -9.06 14.31
CA VAL A 129 -2.21 -7.93 13.46
C VAL A 129 -3.44 -7.21 12.89
N TYR A 130 -4.57 -7.90 12.74
CA TYR A 130 -5.81 -7.29 12.33
C TYR A 130 -6.60 -6.77 13.54
N ASP A 131 -6.83 -5.48 13.59
CA ASP A 131 -7.59 -4.77 14.61
C ASP A 131 -9.02 -4.50 14.12
N ASP A 132 -10.03 -4.77 14.95
CA ASP A 132 -11.44 -4.57 14.55
C ASP A 132 -11.79 -3.10 14.26
N ARG A 133 -11.04 -2.15 14.82
CA ARG A 133 -11.28 -0.72 14.66
C ARG A 133 -10.36 -0.10 13.60
N PHE A 134 -9.10 -0.51 13.55
CA PHE A 134 -8.08 0.09 12.67
C PHE A 134 -7.76 -0.76 11.42
N GLY A 135 -8.23 -2.00 11.35
CA GLY A 135 -7.92 -2.94 10.27
C GLY A 135 -6.52 -3.53 10.40
N LEU A 136 -5.84 -3.74 9.28
CA LEU A 136 -4.49 -4.31 9.28
C LEU A 136 -3.49 -3.30 9.87
N VAL A 137 -2.75 -3.71 10.91
CA VAL A 137 -1.71 -2.91 11.57
C VAL A 137 -0.32 -3.56 11.35
N PRO A 138 0.39 -3.20 10.26
CA PRO A 138 1.68 -3.79 9.89
C PRO A 138 2.71 -3.86 11.02
N GLU A 139 2.76 -2.84 11.89
CA GLU A 139 3.73 -2.72 12.96
C GLU A 139 3.56 -3.81 14.04
N ARG A 140 2.39 -4.46 14.11
CA ARG A 140 2.16 -5.57 15.04
C ARG A 140 2.96 -6.82 14.65
N PHE A 141 3.30 -7.00 13.38
CA PHE A 141 4.21 -8.07 12.95
C PHE A 141 5.61 -7.92 13.56
N LEU A 142 6.06 -6.69 13.83
CA LEU A 142 7.36 -6.43 14.46
C LEU A 142 7.36 -6.67 15.97
N ARG A 143 6.18 -6.63 16.61
CA ARG A 143 6.02 -6.70 18.07
C ARG A 143 5.69 -8.10 18.60
N GLY A 144 5.59 -9.10 17.75
CA GLY A 144 5.39 -10.51 18.14
C GLY A 144 6.50 -11.10 19.03
N GLY A 145 7.61 -10.37 19.24
CA GLY A 145 8.64 -10.68 20.24
C GLY A 145 8.38 -10.12 21.65
N GLU A 146 7.58 -9.07 21.82
CA GLU A 146 7.23 -8.53 23.14
C GLU A 146 5.83 -7.91 23.13
N ALA A 147 4.85 -8.73 23.51
CA ALA A 147 3.56 -8.25 23.96
C ALA A 147 3.72 -7.52 25.31
N ASN A 148 3.95 -6.21 25.27
CA ASN A 148 3.66 -5.32 26.38
C ASN A 148 2.66 -4.25 25.90
N TYR A 149 1.37 -4.58 26.04
CA TYR A 149 0.31 -3.57 26.02
C TYR A 149 0.32 -2.92 27.40
N VAL A 150 0.77 -1.67 27.49
CA VAL A 150 0.49 -0.81 28.65
C VAL A 150 -0.65 0.12 28.24
N LEU A 151 -1.77 -0.08 28.96
CA LEU A 151 -3.07 0.60 29.01
C LEU A 151 -3.28 1.86 28.16
#